data_AF-A0A9D4ZW36-F1
#
_entry.id   AF-A0A9D4ZW36-F1
#
_cell.length_a   1.000
_cell.length_b   1.000
_cell.length_c   1.000
_cell.angle_alpha   90.00
_cell.angle_beta   90.00
_cell.angle_gamma   90.00
#
_symmetry.space_group_name_H-M   'P 1'
#
loop_
_entity.id
_entity.type
_entity.pdbx_description
1 polymer ?
#
loop_
_entity_poly.entity_id
_entity_poly.type
_entity_poly.pdbx_seq_one_letter_code
_entity_poly.pdbx_strand_id
1 'polypeptide(L)'
;GQWRGVDPVVFFKDDTIINSIRDFYGIDEGFPFNGHLITRNSDTSHVKRIYYVSKFVKDILELNFSAGQQLKITSVGMKMFERQTAREGTDAPCAFRISSEGLPLILPYITKQIIQASPVDFKHLLQDKDVKFTDFADAEFGKKAENLLPGCCVIVLGKENTVTKESLKVDESTIAIGCWRGRARLSVMVTAMDCQELLERLLIRLDTEKGSSGHVGGEACTEVEQ
;
A
#
# COMPACT_ATOMS: atom_id res chain seq x y z
N GLY A 1 -27.12 -7.06 25.96
CA GLY A 1 -27.40 -5.88 25.11
C GLY A 1 -27.73 -6.31 23.69
N GLN A 2 -28.17 -5.35 22.87
CA GLN A 2 -28.62 -5.50 21.47
C GLN A 2 -27.60 -6.19 20.52
N TRP A 3 -26.33 -6.26 20.94
CA TRP A 3 -25.21 -6.78 20.16
C TRP A 3 -24.62 -8.06 20.79
N ARG A 4 -25.39 -9.16 20.86
CA ARG A 4 -24.80 -10.44 21.30
C ARG A 4 -23.87 -11.00 20.22
N GLY A 5 -22.57 -10.97 20.49
CA GLY A 5 -21.52 -11.67 19.75
C GLY A 5 -21.02 -10.99 18.46
N VAL A 6 -21.50 -9.79 18.12
CA VAL A 6 -21.07 -9.05 16.91
C VAL A 6 -20.96 -7.58 17.25
N ASP A 7 -19.73 -7.04 17.24
CA ASP A 7 -19.50 -5.62 17.48
C ASP A 7 -20.16 -4.76 16.37
N PRO A 8 -20.74 -3.60 16.75
CA PRO A 8 -21.39 -2.73 15.81
C PRO A 8 -20.39 -2.17 14.80
N VAL A 9 -20.89 -1.93 13.59
CA VAL A 9 -20.19 -1.09 12.61
C VAL A 9 -20.51 0.35 12.92
N VAL A 10 -19.49 1.20 13.00
CA VAL A 10 -19.65 2.64 13.23
C VAL A 10 -18.74 3.41 12.27
N PHE A 11 -19.17 4.61 11.87
CA PHE A 11 -18.31 5.52 11.12
C PHE A 11 -17.13 5.96 11.97
N PHE A 12 -15.93 5.91 11.40
CA PHE A 12 -14.73 6.39 12.03
C PHE A 12 -14.58 7.89 11.75
N LYS A 13 -14.64 8.71 12.81
CA LYS A 13 -14.73 10.18 12.73
C LYS A 13 -13.69 10.89 13.61
N ASP A 14 -12.60 10.20 13.97
CA ASP A 14 -11.50 10.83 14.70
C ASP A 14 -10.65 11.64 13.72
N ASP A 15 -10.95 12.93 13.58
CA ASP A 15 -10.26 13.82 12.65
C ASP A 15 -8.76 13.94 12.97
N THR A 16 -8.34 13.76 14.23
CA THR A 16 -6.92 13.82 14.61
C THR A 16 -6.17 12.64 13.99
N ILE A 17 -6.73 11.43 14.11
CA ILE A 17 -6.15 10.23 13.50
C ILE A 17 -6.23 10.29 11.97
N ILE A 18 -7.38 10.70 11.42
CA ILE A 18 -7.59 10.77 9.97
C ILE A 18 -6.59 11.74 9.33
N ASN A 19 -6.41 12.93 9.92
CA ASN A 19 -5.44 13.91 9.42
C ASN A 19 -4.00 13.42 9.61
N SER A 20 -3.66 12.78 10.74
CA SER A 20 -2.34 12.17 10.94
C SER A 20 -2.01 11.13 9.84
N ILE A 21 -2.96 10.27 9.46
CA ILE A 21 -2.79 9.30 8.38
C ILE A 21 -2.61 10.02 7.04
N ARG A 22 -3.48 10.99 6.72
CA ARG A 22 -3.39 11.78 5.48
C ARG A 22 -2.05 12.49 5.35
N ASP A 23 -1.61 13.17 6.40
CA ASP A 23 -0.40 13.99 6.38
C ASP A 23 0.87 13.13 6.27
N PHE A 24 0.88 11.98 6.94
CA PHE A 24 2.00 11.04 6.95
C PHE A 24 2.22 10.42 5.57
N TYR A 25 1.16 9.89 4.94
CA TYR A 25 1.23 9.27 3.62
C TYR A 25 1.07 10.25 2.44
N GLY A 26 0.69 11.50 2.73
CA GLY A 26 0.36 12.49 1.71
C GLY A 26 -0.76 11.98 0.81
N ILE A 27 -1.89 11.55 1.41
CA ILE A 27 -3.04 11.04 0.65
C ILE A 27 -3.69 12.19 -0.12
N ASP A 28 -3.72 12.07 -1.44
CA ASP A 28 -4.30 13.01 -2.39
C ASP A 28 -5.81 13.21 -2.15
N GLU A 29 -6.29 14.45 -2.36
CA GLU A 29 -7.70 14.81 -2.12
C GLU A 29 -8.67 14.16 -3.12
N GLY A 30 -8.18 13.68 -4.26
CA GLY A 30 -8.94 12.89 -5.22
C GLY A 30 -9.37 11.53 -4.68
N PHE A 31 -8.71 11.02 -3.62
CA PHE A 31 -9.18 9.82 -2.93
C PHE A 31 -10.34 10.17 -1.99
N PRO A 32 -11.54 9.55 -2.13
CA PRO A 32 -12.70 9.85 -1.28
C PRO A 32 -12.50 9.30 0.15
N PHE A 33 -11.65 9.96 0.93
CA PHE A 33 -11.21 9.50 2.24
C PHE A 33 -12.22 9.82 3.35
N ASN A 34 -12.72 11.06 3.36
CA ASN A 34 -13.56 11.58 4.44
C ASN A 34 -14.96 10.96 4.42
N GLY A 35 -15.41 10.42 5.55
CA GLY A 35 -16.74 9.81 5.69
C GLY A 35 -16.89 8.42 5.06
N HIS A 36 -15.82 7.87 4.47
CA HIS A 36 -15.77 6.51 3.91
C HIS A 36 -15.07 5.50 4.82
N LEU A 37 -14.64 5.95 6.00
CA LEU A 37 -13.95 5.12 6.97
C LEU A 37 -14.92 4.62 8.03
N ILE A 38 -14.85 3.33 8.33
CA ILE A 38 -15.62 2.67 9.37
C ILE A 38 -14.71 1.86 10.27
N THR A 39 -15.19 1.55 11.48
CA THR A 39 -14.53 0.63 12.39
C THR A 39 -15.53 -0.29 13.04
N ARG A 40 -15.00 -1.36 13.63
CA ARG A 40 -15.73 -2.35 14.41
C ARG A 40 -15.16 -2.35 15.80
N ASN A 41 -15.60 -1.38 16.59
CA ASN A 41 -15.26 -1.32 17.99
C ASN A 41 -16.40 -0.67 18.74
N SER A 42 -16.73 -1.24 19.89
CA SER A 42 -17.59 -0.56 20.87
C SER A 42 -16.85 0.60 21.53
N ASP A 43 -15.53 0.50 21.63
CA ASP A 43 -14.65 1.56 22.15
C ASP A 43 -13.89 2.25 21.01
N THR A 44 -14.30 3.46 20.68
CA THR A 44 -13.66 4.26 19.63
C THR A 44 -12.28 4.80 20.02
N SER A 45 -11.87 4.72 21.30
CA SER A 45 -10.55 5.18 21.76
C SER A 45 -9.43 4.17 21.44
N HIS A 46 -9.76 2.89 21.25
CA HIS A 46 -8.78 1.82 20.98
C HIS A 46 -9.01 1.13 19.63
N VAL A 47 -9.26 1.90 18.58
CA VAL A 47 -9.46 1.36 17.23
C VAL A 47 -8.21 0.62 16.73
N LYS A 48 -8.36 -0.69 16.49
CA LYS A 48 -7.31 -1.56 15.96
C LYS A 48 -7.25 -1.58 14.43
N ARG A 49 -8.40 -1.44 13.77
CA ARG A 49 -8.55 -1.53 12.31
C ARG A 49 -9.54 -0.51 11.81
N ILE A 50 -9.21 0.10 10.69
CA ILE A 50 -10.06 1.01 9.95
C ILE A 50 -10.34 0.37 8.59
N TYR A 51 -11.61 0.31 8.23
CA TYR A 51 -12.07 -0.24 6.96
C TYR A 51 -12.56 0.91 6.08
N TYR A 52 -12.33 0.79 4.79
CA TYR A 52 -12.83 1.68 3.77
C TYR A 52 -14.08 1.09 3.12
N VAL A 53 -15.07 1.94 2.82
CA VAL A 53 -16.30 1.56 2.11
C VAL A 53 -16.51 2.43 0.88
N SER A 54 -17.02 1.81 -0.20
CA SER A 54 -17.45 2.55 -1.38
C SER A 54 -18.65 3.46 -1.06
N LYS A 55 -18.93 4.43 -1.94
CA LYS A 55 -20.09 5.32 -1.80
C LYS A 55 -21.40 4.56 -1.59
N PHE A 56 -21.70 3.56 -2.41
CA PHE A 56 -22.96 2.81 -2.28
C PHE A 56 -23.07 2.07 -0.95
N VAL A 57 -21.98 1.48 -0.47
CA VAL A 57 -21.96 0.80 0.82
C VAL A 57 -22.14 1.81 1.96
N LYS A 58 -21.49 2.97 1.88
CA LYS A 58 -21.70 4.08 2.81
C LYS A 58 -23.17 4.50 2.88
N ASP A 59 -23.81 4.74 1.74
CA ASP A 59 -25.21 5.17 1.65
C ASP A 59 -26.14 4.11 2.30
N ILE A 60 -25.89 2.82 2.07
CA ILE A 60 -26.63 1.71 2.71
C ILE A 60 -26.40 1.70 4.24
N LEU A 61 -25.18 1.95 4.70
CA LEU A 61 -24.88 2.03 6.13
C LEU A 61 -25.64 3.19 6.78
N GLU A 62 -25.63 4.37 6.16
CA GLU A 62 -26.38 5.55 6.63
C GLU A 62 -27.88 5.29 6.72
N LEU A 63 -28.46 4.61 5.73
CA LEU A 63 -29.86 4.17 5.77
C LEU A 63 -30.11 3.18 6.90
N ASN A 64 -29.22 2.20 7.10
CA ASN A 64 -29.35 1.25 8.21
C ASN A 64 -29.31 1.97 9.57
N PHE A 65 -28.42 2.95 9.76
CA PHE A 65 -28.40 3.77 10.99
C PHE A 65 -29.72 4.53 11.18
N SER A 66 -30.21 5.16 10.12
CA SER A 66 -31.45 5.96 10.14
C SER A 66 -32.69 5.11 10.44
N ALA A 67 -32.70 3.84 10.00
CA ALA A 67 -33.78 2.89 10.25
C ALA A 67 -33.70 2.18 11.63
N GLY A 68 -32.78 2.60 12.51
CA GLY A 68 -32.61 2.00 13.84
C GLY A 68 -31.71 0.76 13.87
N GLN A 69 -30.78 0.64 12.92
CA GLN A 69 -29.78 -0.44 12.81
C GLN A 69 -30.39 -1.85 12.75
N GLN A 70 -31.39 -2.03 11.88
CA GLN A 70 -32.11 -3.30 11.74
C GLN A 70 -31.24 -4.43 11.15
N LEU A 71 -30.22 -4.08 10.36
CA LEU A 71 -29.30 -5.05 9.77
C LEU A 71 -28.19 -5.42 10.76
N LYS A 72 -28.07 -6.73 11.03
CA LYS A 72 -26.92 -7.31 11.74
C LYS A 72 -25.78 -7.57 10.77
N ILE A 73 -24.87 -6.62 10.66
CA ILE A 73 -23.75 -6.69 9.71
C ILE A 73 -22.59 -7.50 10.29
N THR A 74 -22.28 -8.64 9.66
CA THR A 74 -21.19 -9.53 10.07
C THR A 74 -19.85 -9.19 9.43
N SER A 75 -19.84 -8.53 8.27
CA SER A 75 -18.65 -8.01 7.60
C SER A 75 -19.06 -6.92 6.61
N VAL A 76 -18.24 -5.88 6.47
CA VAL A 76 -18.45 -4.80 5.50
C VAL A 76 -17.16 -4.00 5.31
N GLY A 77 -16.93 -3.55 4.09
CA GLY A 77 -15.75 -2.76 3.72
C GLY A 77 -14.48 -3.59 3.56
N MET A 78 -13.43 -2.91 3.15
CA MET A 78 -12.09 -3.48 2.98
C MET A 78 -11.18 -2.93 4.07
N LYS A 79 -10.38 -3.78 4.71
CA LYS A 79 -9.45 -3.32 5.73
C LYS A 79 -8.42 -2.42 5.06
N MET A 80 -8.41 -1.14 5.40
CA MET A 80 -7.51 -0.16 4.78
C MET A 80 -6.30 0.13 5.67
N PHE A 81 -6.53 0.26 6.98
CA PHE A 81 -5.47 0.54 7.93
C PHE A 81 -5.53 -0.36 9.16
N GLU A 82 -4.36 -0.66 9.70
CA GLU A 82 -4.19 -1.38 10.96
C GLU A 82 -3.35 -0.54 11.92
N ARG A 83 -3.71 -0.53 13.20
CA ARG A 83 -2.91 0.16 14.21
C ARG A 83 -1.56 -0.54 14.38
N GLN A 84 -0.49 0.24 14.36
CA GLN A 84 0.86 -0.25 14.59
C GLN A 84 1.02 -0.70 16.05
N THR A 85 1.76 -1.77 16.30
CA THR A 85 1.99 -2.29 17.66
C THR A 85 3.10 -1.49 18.35
N ALA A 86 3.20 -1.54 19.69
CA ALA A 86 4.23 -0.80 20.43
C ALA A 86 5.68 -1.13 20.02
N ARG A 87 5.92 -2.31 19.43
CA ARG A 87 7.24 -2.70 18.87
C ARG A 87 7.60 -1.94 17.60
N GLU A 88 6.60 -1.44 16.89
CA GLU A 88 6.70 -0.66 15.67
C GLU A 88 6.51 0.83 16.02
N GLY A 89 5.45 1.21 16.73
CA GLY A 89 4.97 2.58 16.84
C GLY A 89 5.48 3.47 17.98
N THR A 90 6.52 3.10 18.75
CA THR A 90 6.95 3.97 19.88
C THR A 90 7.53 5.31 19.41
N ASP A 91 8.14 5.35 18.22
CA ASP A 91 8.77 6.53 17.63
C ASP A 91 8.13 6.98 16.29
N ALA A 92 7.06 6.31 15.83
CA ALA A 92 6.44 6.63 14.56
C ALA A 92 5.37 7.74 14.72
N PRO A 93 5.40 8.79 13.89
CA PRO A 93 4.46 9.91 13.99
C PRO A 93 3.03 9.55 13.59
N CYS A 94 2.82 8.42 12.89
CA CYS A 94 1.51 7.91 12.52
C CYS A 94 1.26 6.56 13.20
N ALA A 95 0.14 6.44 13.90
CA ALA A 95 -0.21 5.24 14.67
C ALA A 95 -0.78 4.09 13.80
N PHE A 96 -1.03 4.33 12.51
CA PHE A 96 -1.66 3.36 11.61
C PHE A 96 -0.75 3.06 10.43
N ARG A 97 -0.80 1.82 9.95
CA ARG A 97 -0.15 1.37 8.72
C ARG A 97 -1.19 1.02 7.67
N ILE A 98 -0.87 1.26 6.40
CA ILE A 98 -1.66 0.75 5.27
C ILE A 98 -1.61 -0.78 5.30
N SER A 99 -2.76 -1.44 5.16
CA SER A 99 -2.83 -2.90 5.06
C SER A 99 -2.42 -3.39 3.67
N SER A 100 -2.00 -4.64 3.55
CA SER A 100 -1.76 -5.27 2.24
C SER A 100 -3.01 -5.28 1.36
N GLU A 101 -4.19 -5.48 1.95
CA GLU A 101 -5.49 -5.46 1.24
C GLU A 101 -5.83 -4.08 0.67
N GLY A 102 -5.55 -3.01 1.43
CA GLY A 102 -5.89 -1.64 1.07
C GLY A 102 -4.87 -0.96 0.16
N LEU A 103 -3.63 -1.45 0.17
CA LEU A 103 -2.51 -0.85 -0.56
C LEU A 103 -2.83 -0.65 -2.05
N PRO A 104 -3.32 -1.64 -2.82
CA PRO A 104 -3.58 -1.44 -4.24
C PRO A 104 -4.59 -0.32 -4.53
N LEU A 105 -5.60 -0.12 -3.67
CA LEU A 105 -6.62 0.89 -3.86
C LEU A 105 -6.11 2.31 -3.58
N ILE A 106 -5.27 2.47 -2.56
CA ILE A 106 -4.78 3.78 -2.13
C ILE A 106 -3.47 4.20 -2.82
N LEU A 107 -2.74 3.24 -3.41
CA LEU A 107 -1.42 3.44 -4.03
C LEU A 107 -1.35 4.61 -5.03
N PRO A 108 -2.33 4.85 -5.92
CA PRO A 108 -2.29 5.98 -6.86
C PRO A 108 -2.36 7.36 -6.17
N TYR A 109 -2.78 7.39 -4.90
CA TYR A 109 -3.08 8.61 -4.16
C TYR A 109 -2.07 8.90 -3.06
N ILE A 110 -1.07 8.04 -2.82
CA ILE A 110 -0.03 8.29 -1.81
C ILE A 110 1.16 9.02 -2.43
N THR A 111 1.62 10.08 -1.76
CA THR A 111 2.70 10.96 -2.26
C THR A 111 3.91 11.02 -1.31
N LYS A 112 3.79 10.51 -0.09
CA LYS A 112 4.86 10.43 0.92
C LYS A 112 5.01 9.01 1.44
N GLN A 113 6.15 8.74 2.08
CA GLN A 113 6.52 7.41 2.57
C GLN A 113 6.49 6.34 1.48
N ILE A 114 6.74 6.74 0.23
CA ILE A 114 6.75 5.86 -0.94
C ILE A 114 8.04 6.09 -1.72
N ILE A 115 8.73 5.00 -2.06
CA ILE A 115 9.96 5.03 -2.86
C ILE A 115 9.98 3.84 -3.83
N GLN A 116 10.75 3.97 -4.91
CA GLN A 116 10.95 2.89 -5.89
C GLN A 116 12.28 2.18 -5.64
N ALA A 117 12.24 0.86 -5.70
CA ALA A 117 13.42 0.00 -5.67
C ALA A 117 13.70 -0.58 -7.06
N SER A 118 14.98 -0.85 -7.36
CA SER A 118 15.35 -1.67 -8.51
C SER A 118 14.76 -3.09 -8.36
N PRO A 119 14.59 -3.88 -9.45
CA PRO A 119 14.20 -5.28 -9.34
C PRO A 119 15.12 -6.11 -8.44
N VAL A 120 16.42 -5.80 -8.43
CA VAL A 120 17.42 -6.45 -7.58
C VAL A 120 17.16 -6.18 -6.11
N ASP A 121 16.99 -4.91 -5.72
CA ASP A 121 16.75 -4.52 -4.34
C ASP A 121 15.35 -4.93 -3.86
N PHE A 122 14.35 -4.87 -4.74
CA PHE A 122 13.01 -5.35 -4.44
C PHE A 122 13.03 -6.85 -4.16
N LYS A 123 13.74 -7.64 -4.98
CA LYS A 123 13.92 -9.08 -4.73
C LYS A 123 14.64 -9.35 -3.42
N HIS A 124 15.75 -8.65 -3.16
CA HIS A 124 16.51 -8.78 -1.92
C HIS A 124 15.62 -8.54 -0.70
N LEU A 125 14.80 -7.48 -0.74
CA LEU A 125 13.86 -7.15 0.32
C LEU A 125 12.81 -8.25 0.55
N LEU A 126 12.26 -8.85 -0.50
CA LEU A 126 11.28 -9.94 -0.38
C LEU A 126 11.87 -11.23 0.21
N GLN A 127 13.16 -11.51 -0.07
CA GLN A 127 13.84 -12.72 0.39
C GLN A 127 14.29 -12.60 1.85
N ASP A 128 15.02 -11.53 2.17
CA ASP A 128 15.66 -11.37 3.48
C ASP A 128 14.72 -10.75 4.52
N LYS A 129 13.68 -10.04 4.07
CA LYS A 129 12.59 -9.44 4.85
C LYS A 129 13.01 -8.41 5.90
N ASP A 130 14.29 -8.30 6.23
CA ASP A 130 14.86 -7.26 7.09
C ASP A 130 16.26 -6.87 6.60
N VAL A 131 16.36 -5.76 5.86
CA VAL A 131 17.57 -5.37 5.11
C VAL A 131 18.08 -4.01 5.60
N LYS A 132 19.38 -3.91 5.90
CA LYS A 132 19.98 -2.62 6.27
C LYS A 132 20.06 -1.71 5.06
N PHE A 133 20.01 -0.40 5.30
CA PHE A 133 20.13 0.58 4.20
C PHE A 133 21.44 0.44 3.41
N THR A 134 22.51 0.01 4.08
CA THR A 134 23.84 -0.21 3.49
C THR A 134 23.95 -1.49 2.65
N ASP A 135 23.01 -2.41 2.79
CA ASP A 135 23.07 -3.74 2.19
C ASP A 135 22.30 -3.80 0.86
N PHE A 136 21.66 -2.68 0.45
CA PHE A 136 21.05 -2.53 -0.87
C PHE A 136 22.12 -2.33 -1.95
N ALA A 137 21.88 -2.90 -3.13
CA ALA A 137 22.74 -2.76 -4.30
C ALA A 137 22.76 -1.31 -4.81
N ASP A 138 21.59 -0.64 -4.82
CA ASP A 138 21.50 0.80 -5.08
C ASP A 138 21.68 1.61 -3.78
N ALA A 139 22.85 2.24 -3.64
CA ALA A 139 23.15 3.12 -2.51
C ALA A 139 22.23 4.36 -2.44
N GLU A 140 21.72 4.86 -3.58
CA GLU A 140 20.75 5.96 -3.58
C GLU A 140 19.39 5.50 -3.07
N PHE A 141 18.97 4.27 -3.37
CA PHE A 141 17.78 3.68 -2.76
C PHE A 141 17.92 3.56 -1.23
N GLY A 142 19.07 3.08 -0.75
CA GLY A 142 19.39 3.03 0.68
C GLY A 142 19.28 4.41 1.37
N LYS A 143 19.86 5.46 0.78
CA LYS A 143 19.72 6.84 1.28
C LYS A 143 18.27 7.35 1.24
N LYS A 144 17.52 7.05 0.17
CA LYS A 144 16.09 7.44 0.08
C LYS A 144 15.28 6.77 1.19
N ALA A 145 15.51 5.48 1.46
CA ALA A 145 14.89 4.75 2.56
C ALA A 145 15.27 5.34 3.93
N GLU A 146 16.53 5.74 4.10
CA GLU A 146 16.99 6.40 5.32
C GLU A 146 16.30 7.76 5.54
N ASN A 147 16.00 8.51 4.47
CA ASN A 147 15.33 9.81 4.56
C ASN A 147 13.80 9.73 4.80
N LEU A 148 13.21 8.55 4.79
CA LEU A 148 11.80 8.36 5.17
C LEU A 148 11.58 8.58 6.67
N LEU A 149 10.34 8.89 7.04
CA LEU A 149 9.99 9.00 8.45
C LEU A 149 9.96 7.59 9.06
N PRO A 150 10.35 7.41 10.34
CA PRO A 150 10.13 6.15 11.04
C PRO A 150 8.65 5.76 10.94
N GLY A 151 8.35 4.52 10.56
CA GLY A 151 6.96 4.11 10.36
C GLY A 151 6.77 3.19 9.16
N CYS A 152 5.51 2.97 8.82
CA CYS A 152 5.16 2.22 7.62
C CYS A 152 5.43 3.05 6.36
N CYS A 153 6.10 2.46 5.38
CA CYS A 153 6.36 3.00 4.06
C CYS A 153 5.97 1.99 2.98
N VAL A 154 5.88 2.46 1.74
CA VAL A 154 5.56 1.66 0.56
C VAL A 154 6.78 1.61 -0.35
N ILE A 155 7.19 0.39 -0.70
CA ILE A 155 8.23 0.18 -1.71
C ILE A 155 7.54 -0.28 -2.97
N VAL A 156 7.78 0.42 -4.07
CA VAL A 156 7.26 0.09 -5.40
C VAL A 156 8.37 -0.52 -6.23
N LEU A 157 8.06 -1.57 -6.99
CA LEU A 157 8.97 -2.11 -7.99
C LEU A 157 9.17 -1.08 -9.11
N GLY A 158 10.38 -0.58 -9.26
CA GLY A 158 10.79 0.29 -10.36
C GLY A 158 10.91 -0.49 -11.68
N LYS A 159 10.70 0.22 -12.80
CA LYS A 159 10.99 -0.29 -14.14
C LYS A 159 12.46 -0.01 -14.46
N GLU A 160 13.18 -0.94 -15.10
CA GLU A 160 14.63 -0.84 -15.33
C GLU A 160 15.05 0.39 -16.18
N ASN A 161 14.12 1.08 -16.86
CA ASN A 161 14.43 2.07 -17.90
C ASN A 161 13.86 3.50 -17.73
N THR A 162 13.48 3.95 -16.53
CA THR A 162 13.08 5.37 -16.35
C THR A 162 14.07 6.15 -15.49
N VAL A 163 15.03 6.79 -16.17
CA VAL A 163 15.97 7.78 -15.60
C VAL A 163 15.28 9.14 -15.35
N THR A 164 14.00 9.31 -15.70
CA THR A 164 13.30 10.58 -15.53
C THR A 164 12.60 10.67 -14.18
N LYS A 165 12.68 11.86 -13.56
CA LYS A 165 11.90 12.32 -12.40
C LYS A 165 10.39 12.40 -12.73
N GLU A 166 9.82 11.37 -13.31
CA GLU A 166 8.37 11.29 -13.53
C GLU A 166 7.71 10.81 -12.25
N SER A 167 6.61 11.46 -11.90
CA SER A 167 5.64 11.01 -10.90
C SER A 167 5.39 9.51 -11.04
N LEU A 168 5.33 8.79 -9.91
CA LEU A 168 4.96 7.37 -9.85
C LEU A 168 3.64 7.14 -10.62
N LYS A 169 3.71 6.69 -11.88
CA LYS A 169 2.53 6.29 -12.65
C LYS A 169 2.13 4.91 -12.15
N VAL A 170 1.16 4.89 -11.24
CA VAL A 170 0.58 3.66 -10.70
C VAL A 170 -0.47 3.15 -11.69
N ASP A 171 -0.20 2.01 -12.31
CA ASP A 171 -1.15 1.25 -13.12
C ASP A 171 -1.58 -0.05 -12.41
N GLU A 172 -2.55 -0.79 -12.97
CA GLU A 172 -3.07 -2.05 -12.39
C GLU A 172 -2.01 -3.14 -12.24
N SER A 173 -0.92 -3.04 -13.00
CA SER A 173 0.25 -3.91 -12.89
C SER A 173 1.28 -3.35 -11.92
N THR A 174 1.02 -2.35 -11.10
CA THR A 174 2.05 -1.90 -10.16
C THR A 174 2.26 -2.94 -9.04
N ILE A 175 3.50 -3.40 -8.86
CA ILE A 175 3.88 -4.23 -7.71
C ILE A 175 4.39 -3.30 -6.62
N ALA A 176 3.79 -3.39 -5.44
CA ALA A 176 4.19 -2.62 -4.27
C ALA A 176 4.03 -3.46 -3.00
N ILE A 177 4.80 -3.12 -1.98
CA ILE A 177 4.79 -3.79 -0.68
C ILE A 177 4.88 -2.79 0.46
N GLY A 178 4.16 -3.08 1.55
CA GLY A 178 4.29 -2.34 2.80
C GLY A 178 5.51 -2.80 3.59
N CYS A 179 6.34 -1.84 4.00
CA CYS A 179 7.53 -2.05 4.81
C CYS A 179 7.52 -1.17 6.05
N TRP A 180 8.28 -1.59 7.04
CA TRP A 180 8.60 -0.85 8.25
C TRP A 180 9.95 -0.19 8.05
N ARG A 181 9.99 1.14 8.05
CA ARG A 181 11.24 1.89 8.13
C ARG A 181 11.65 2.02 9.58
N GLY A 182 12.65 1.22 9.96
CA GLY A 182 13.33 1.31 11.24
C GLY A 182 14.47 2.32 11.22
N ARG A 183 15.32 2.28 12.25
CA ARG A 183 16.41 3.26 12.42
C ARG A 183 17.52 3.15 11.37
N ALA A 184 17.83 1.94 10.91
CA ALA A 184 18.93 1.66 9.99
C ALA A 184 18.59 0.57 8.94
N ARG A 185 17.30 0.22 8.82
CA ARG A 185 16.83 -0.92 8.04
C ARG A 185 15.38 -0.77 7.58
N LEU A 186 15.03 -1.51 6.53
CA LEU A 186 13.66 -1.75 6.08
C LEU A 186 13.26 -3.20 6.40
N SER A 187 12.11 -3.37 7.04
CA SER A 187 11.56 -4.70 7.34
C SER A 187 10.22 -4.89 6.65
N VAL A 188 9.99 -6.03 5.99
CA VAL A 188 8.74 -6.33 5.30
C VAL A 188 7.61 -6.57 6.31
N MET A 189 6.42 -5.98 6.06
CA MET A 189 5.27 -6.04 6.99
C MET A 189 4.14 -6.98 6.54
N VAL A 190 4.37 -7.76 5.49
CA VAL A 190 3.40 -8.74 4.95
C VAL A 190 3.79 -10.16 5.31
N THR A 191 2.92 -11.13 5.01
CA THR A 191 3.17 -12.53 5.35
C THR A 191 4.23 -13.14 4.44
N ALA A 192 4.82 -14.27 4.85
CA ALA A 192 5.75 -15.01 3.99
C ALA A 192 5.09 -15.50 2.69
N MET A 193 3.78 -15.77 2.72
CA MET A 193 3.01 -16.13 1.53
C MET A 193 2.91 -14.94 0.56
N ASP A 194 2.62 -13.74 1.08
CA ASP A 194 2.58 -12.53 0.25
C ASP A 194 3.96 -12.25 -0.37
N CYS A 195 5.06 -12.44 0.37
CA CYS A 195 6.41 -12.29 -0.20
C CYS A 195 6.66 -13.27 -1.35
N GLN A 196 6.27 -14.54 -1.19
CA GLN A 196 6.46 -15.58 -2.21
C GLN A 196 5.65 -15.25 -3.47
N GLU A 197 4.42 -14.80 -3.29
CA GLU A 197 3.52 -14.38 -4.36
C GLU A 197 4.10 -13.19 -5.16
N LEU A 198 4.63 -12.18 -4.45
CA LEU A 198 5.28 -11.03 -5.08
C LEU A 198 6.58 -11.41 -5.78
N LEU A 199 7.34 -12.37 -5.25
CA LEU A 199 8.54 -12.92 -5.90
C LEU A 199 8.18 -13.61 -7.22
N GLU A 200 7.13 -14.41 -7.25
CA GLU A 200 6.65 -15.08 -8.47
C GLU A 200 6.21 -14.05 -9.52
N ARG A 201 5.45 -13.03 -9.11
CA ARG A 201 5.08 -11.92 -10.01
C ARG A 201 6.29 -11.16 -10.56
N LEU A 202 7.32 -10.96 -9.73
CA LEU A 202 8.57 -10.31 -10.15
C LEU A 202 9.28 -11.14 -11.23
N LEU A 203 9.40 -12.46 -11.03
CA LEU A 203 10.05 -13.35 -11.99
C LEU A 203 9.33 -13.35 -13.35
N ILE A 204 8.00 -13.47 -13.35
CA ILE A 204 7.19 -13.45 -14.58
C ILE A 204 7.43 -12.16 -15.39
N ARG A 205 7.61 -11.02 -14.72
CA ARG A 205 7.90 -9.74 -15.39
C ARG A 205 9.26 -9.71 -16.04
N LEU A 206 10.28 -10.13 -15.29
CA LEU A 206 11.65 -10.16 -15.80
C LEU A 206 11.77 -11.09 -17.01
N ASP A 207 10.99 -12.19 -17.06
CA ASP A 207 10.95 -13.10 -18.20
C ASP A 207 10.22 -12.50 -19.40
N THR A 208 9.12 -11.77 -19.17
CA THR A 208 8.35 -11.09 -20.24
C THR A 208 9.17 -9.98 -20.90
N GLU A 209 9.91 -9.18 -20.12
CA GLU A 209 10.76 -8.11 -20.64
C GLU A 209 11.91 -8.67 -21.50
N LYS A 210 12.54 -9.78 -21.09
CA LYS A 210 13.57 -10.48 -21.89
C LYS A 210 13.03 -11.04 -23.21
N GLY A 211 11.79 -11.53 -23.24
CA GLY A 211 11.13 -12.03 -24.45
C GLY A 211 10.81 -10.93 -25.48
N SER A 212 10.52 -9.71 -25.01
CA SER A 212 10.20 -8.56 -25.89
C SER A 212 11.41 -7.95 -26.59
N SER A 213 12.62 -8.15 -26.06
CA SER A 213 13.89 -7.64 -26.62
C SER A 213 14.42 -8.47 -27.81
N GLY A 214 13.75 -9.55 -28.21
CA GLY A 214 14.26 -10.55 -29.16
C GLY A 214 13.79 -10.45 -30.61
N HIS A 215 13.14 -9.38 -31.06
CA HIS A 215 12.62 -9.27 -32.44
C HIS A 215 13.09 -7.99 -33.17
N VAL A 216 14.33 -8.00 -33.66
CA VAL A 216 14.74 -7.20 -34.82
C VAL A 216 15.63 -8.08 -35.70
N GLY A 217 15.08 -8.57 -36.81
CA GLY A 217 15.83 -9.31 -37.82
C GLY A 217 14.95 -9.88 -38.93
N GLY A 218 14.88 -9.16 -40.06
CA GLY A 218 14.27 -9.57 -41.33
C GLY A 218 13.14 -8.62 -41.73
N GLU A 219 13.05 -8.04 -42.92
CA GLU A 219 13.80 -8.15 -44.17
C GLU A 219 13.55 -6.83 -44.92
N ALA A 220 14.59 -6.24 -45.51
CA ALA A 220 14.45 -5.07 -46.37
C ALA A 220 13.97 -5.50 -47.77
N CYS A 221 12.72 -5.22 -48.12
CA CYS A 221 12.29 -5.22 -49.52
C CYS A 221 12.64 -3.86 -50.14
N THR A 222 13.66 -3.85 -50.99
CA THR A 222 13.92 -2.76 -51.94
C THR A 222 12.94 -2.86 -53.11
N GLU A 223 12.03 -1.88 -53.24
CA GLU A 223 11.34 -1.62 -54.50
C GLU A 223 12.22 -0.71 -55.36
N VAL A 224 12.52 -1.16 -56.57
CA VAL A 224 13.19 -0.40 -57.63
C VAL A 224 12.11 0.08 -58.58
N GLU A 225 11.91 1.39 -58.67
CA GLU A 225 11.10 2.03 -59.71
C GLU A 225 11.83 2.01 -61.07
N GLN A 226 11.14 1.54 -62.11
CA GLN A 226 11.21 2.06 -63.48
C GLN A 226 9.80 2.12 -64.05
#